data_AF-A0A809RRR5-F1
#
_entry.id   AF-A0A809RRR5-F1
#
_cell.length_a   1.000
_cell.length_b   1.000
_cell.length_c   1.000
_cell.angle_alpha   90.00
_cell.angle_beta   90.00
_cell.angle_gamma   90.00
#
_symmetry.space_group_name_H-M   'P 1'
#
loop_
_entity.id
_entity.type
_entity.pdbx_description
1 polymer ?
#
loop_
_entity_poly.entity_id
_entity_poly.type
_entity_poly.pdbx_seq_one_letter_code
_entity_poly.pdbx_strand_id
1 'polypeptide(L)'
;MYQINYIDLKKFEFNIETSNWNKNTNSSKFRGKIIIIFHKETLILYAYRIIIDECYIDLKTTKSWFESNNNNFKRREELFRKLNLKQEIRNHLNENKLVHIKPNEYEKLNIINDYLLNEYKSTIKNIKSLLSGNNPTGELKNPQNAPIIISESVDISEQNFSIFFENYSFFKENKYDFSIYFEPSNFNNLETLNYINLLKETQNTRIKNLIKNITLLLIKKTNDMGKSIIKEFHKLLNLPKINKLIQERRHKYFKNIKLDEHFVFETIYKKTTERAHIYPVSRIKE
;
A
#
# COMPACT_ATOMS: atom_id res chain seq x y z
N MET A 1 -11.36 -11.54 12.98
CA MET A 1 -11.47 -10.52 11.91
C MET A 1 -12.57 -9.58 12.35
N TYR A 2 -12.36 -8.25 12.41
CA TYR A 2 -13.52 -7.36 12.44
C TYR A 2 -14.27 -7.62 11.14
N GLN A 3 -15.53 -8.04 11.19
CA GLN A 3 -16.38 -8.02 10.01
C GLN A 3 -16.49 -6.55 9.63
N ILE A 4 -15.73 -6.16 8.61
CA ILE A 4 -15.85 -4.86 8.01
C ILE A 4 -17.24 -4.87 7.36
N ASN A 5 -18.13 -4.02 7.83
CA ASN A 5 -19.40 -3.83 7.16
C ASN A 5 -19.09 -3.08 5.87
N TYR A 6 -19.16 -3.76 4.72
CA TYR A 6 -18.85 -3.18 3.42
C TYR A 6 -19.72 -1.95 3.10
N ILE A 7 -20.87 -1.80 3.78
CA ILE A 7 -21.77 -0.65 3.68
C ILE A 7 -21.07 0.69 4.00
N ASP A 8 -20.11 0.67 4.92
CA ASP A 8 -19.42 1.87 5.41
C ASP A 8 -18.18 2.23 4.59
N LEU A 9 -17.80 1.36 3.65
CA LEU A 9 -16.69 1.61 2.73
C LEU A 9 -17.14 2.46 1.55
N LYS A 10 -16.28 3.38 1.16
CA LYS A 10 -16.46 4.31 0.04
C LYS A 10 -15.21 4.30 -0.82
N LYS A 11 -15.37 4.68 -2.08
CA LYS A 11 -14.25 4.83 -3.00
C LYS A 11 -14.08 6.26 -3.46
N PHE A 12 -12.84 6.62 -3.79
CA PHE A 12 -12.52 7.89 -4.43
C PHE A 12 -11.39 7.68 -5.44
N GLU A 13 -11.49 8.32 -6.58
CA GLU A 13 -10.48 8.27 -7.65
C GLU A 13 -10.00 9.69 -7.92
N PHE A 14 -8.68 9.86 -8.07
CA PHE A 14 -8.07 11.12 -8.47
C PHE A 14 -6.78 10.90 -9.26
N ASN A 15 -6.46 11.89 -10.09
CA ASN A 15 -5.27 11.88 -10.94
C ASN A 15 -4.01 12.18 -10.13
N ILE A 16 -2.93 11.48 -10.45
CA ILE A 16 -1.62 11.66 -9.84
C ILE A 16 -0.53 11.75 -10.89
N GLU A 17 0.52 12.48 -10.56
CA GLU A 17 1.72 12.58 -11.38
C GLU A 17 2.96 12.76 -10.53
N THR A 18 4.13 12.46 -11.08
CA THR A 18 5.38 12.84 -10.44
C THR A 18 5.59 14.35 -10.52
N SER A 19 6.14 14.98 -9.48
CA SER A 19 6.33 16.45 -9.44
C SER A 19 7.25 17.04 -10.52
N ASN A 20 7.96 16.19 -11.27
CA ASN A 20 8.76 16.55 -12.43
C ASN A 20 8.05 16.28 -13.78
N TRP A 21 6.76 15.95 -13.79
CA TRP A 21 6.02 15.56 -14.99
C TRP A 21 6.12 16.60 -16.12
N ASN A 22 5.73 17.84 -15.78
CA ASN A 22 5.77 19.00 -16.66
C ASN A 22 7.13 19.70 -16.72
N LYS A 23 8.17 19.13 -16.08
CA LYS A 23 9.52 19.70 -16.10
C LYS A 23 10.34 19.05 -17.22
N ASN A 24 11.09 19.85 -17.96
CA ASN A 24 12.04 19.36 -18.95
C ASN A 24 13.29 18.79 -18.26
N THR A 25 13.16 17.58 -17.72
CA THR A 25 14.22 16.88 -16.98
C THR A 25 14.45 15.51 -17.58
N ASN A 26 15.72 15.11 -17.71
CA ASN A 26 16.09 13.75 -18.10
C ASN A 26 15.98 12.80 -16.90
N SER A 27 14.77 12.58 -16.41
CA SER A 27 14.54 11.69 -15.28
C SER A 27 13.26 10.89 -15.44
N SER A 28 13.20 9.75 -14.77
CA SER A 28 11.96 8.96 -14.69
C SER A 28 10.79 9.85 -14.24
N LYS A 29 9.60 9.56 -14.73
CA LYS A 29 8.37 10.28 -14.38
C LYS A 29 7.18 9.43 -14.77
N PHE A 30 6.04 9.63 -14.12
CA PHE A 30 4.81 8.95 -14.51
C PHE A 30 3.60 9.83 -14.22
N ARG A 31 2.51 9.53 -14.91
CA ARG A 31 1.16 10.02 -14.58
C ARG A 31 0.17 8.87 -14.63
N GLY A 32 -0.95 9.08 -13.96
CA GLY A 32 -2.07 8.16 -13.98
C GLY A 32 -3.06 8.52 -12.89
N LYS A 33 -3.62 7.51 -12.23
CA LYS A 33 -4.62 7.70 -11.19
C LYS A 33 -4.41 6.78 -10.01
N ILE A 34 -4.92 7.20 -8.87
CA ILE A 34 -5.05 6.36 -7.69
C ILE A 34 -6.53 6.24 -7.33
N ILE A 35 -6.92 5.01 -7.04
CA ILE A 35 -8.23 4.67 -6.49
C ILE A 35 -7.99 4.28 -5.04
N ILE A 36 -8.67 4.94 -4.12
CA ILE A 36 -8.64 4.61 -2.69
C ILE A 36 -9.99 4.06 -2.23
N ILE A 37 -9.92 3.17 -1.25
CA ILE A 37 -11.07 2.65 -0.53
C ILE A 37 -10.88 3.02 0.94
N PHE A 38 -11.88 3.66 1.51
CA PHE A 38 -11.81 4.24 2.85
C PHE A 38 -13.13 4.06 3.59
N HIS A 39 -13.08 4.14 4.90
CA HIS A 39 -14.28 4.09 5.74
C HIS A 39 -14.89 5.49 5.88
N LYS A 40 -16.19 5.63 5.59
CA LYS A 40 -16.90 6.92 5.51
C LYS A 40 -16.72 7.80 6.76
N GLU A 41 -16.92 7.23 7.95
CA GLU A 41 -16.90 8.02 9.19
C GLU A 41 -15.49 8.33 9.71
N THR A 42 -14.62 7.32 9.68
CA THR A 42 -13.26 7.45 10.23
C THR A 42 -12.28 8.03 9.23
N LEU A 43 -12.62 8.02 7.94
CA LEU A 43 -11.76 8.41 6.82
C LEU A 43 -10.46 7.59 6.73
N ILE A 44 -10.35 6.47 7.45
CA ILE A 44 -9.15 5.64 7.39
C ILE A 44 -9.13 4.87 6.06
N LEU A 45 -7.95 4.81 5.43
CA LEU A 45 -7.74 4.05 4.20
C LEU A 45 -7.59 2.55 4.47
N TYR A 46 -8.32 1.76 3.68
CA TYR A 46 -8.33 0.29 3.72
C TYR A 46 -7.53 -0.32 2.58
N ALA A 47 -7.68 0.22 1.38
CA ALA A 47 -6.99 -0.26 0.19
C ALA A 47 -6.72 0.89 -0.78
N TYR A 48 -5.73 0.69 -1.63
CA TYR A 48 -5.48 1.58 -2.76
C TYR A 48 -5.06 0.78 -3.98
N ARG A 49 -5.30 1.33 -5.16
CA ARG A 49 -4.84 0.83 -6.44
C ARG A 49 -4.29 1.99 -7.24
N ILE A 50 -3.11 1.82 -7.81
CA ILE A 50 -2.50 2.79 -8.71
C ILE A 50 -2.57 2.24 -10.12
N ILE A 51 -2.98 3.11 -11.05
CA ILE A 51 -3.08 2.81 -12.47
C ILE A 51 -2.23 3.86 -13.18
N ILE A 52 -1.17 3.41 -13.84
CA ILE A 52 -0.26 4.22 -14.63
C ILE A 52 -0.78 4.24 -16.07
N ASP A 53 -0.93 5.44 -16.61
CA ASP A 53 -1.38 5.69 -17.99
C ASP A 53 -0.19 6.02 -18.90
N GLU A 54 0.90 6.55 -18.33
CA GLU A 54 2.13 6.86 -19.05
C GLU A 54 3.31 6.94 -18.09
N CYS A 55 4.47 6.42 -18.50
CA CYS A 55 5.68 6.53 -17.68
C CYS A 55 6.99 6.55 -18.47
N TYR A 56 8.02 7.08 -17.81
CA TYR A 56 9.41 7.03 -18.21
C TYR A 56 10.15 6.23 -17.15
N ILE A 57 10.73 5.10 -17.55
CA ILE A 57 11.46 4.17 -16.67
C ILE A 57 12.96 4.35 -16.92
N ASP A 58 13.75 4.61 -15.88
CA ASP A 58 15.20 4.79 -16.00
C ASP A 58 15.98 3.49 -15.84
N LEU A 59 16.47 2.87 -16.91
CA LEU A 59 17.21 1.60 -16.80
C LEU A 59 18.45 1.67 -15.89
N LYS A 60 19.00 2.87 -15.60
CA LYS A 60 20.17 3.05 -14.74
C LYS A 60 19.82 2.93 -13.25
N THR A 61 20.64 2.17 -12.53
CA THR A 61 20.51 1.93 -11.09
C THR A 61 21.87 2.11 -10.40
N THR A 62 21.88 2.65 -9.17
CA THR A 62 23.14 2.93 -8.47
C THR A 62 23.90 1.65 -8.13
N LYS A 63 25.24 1.68 -8.19
CA LYS A 63 26.10 0.54 -7.86
C LYS A 63 25.77 -0.11 -6.49
N SER A 64 25.50 0.72 -5.49
CA SER A 64 25.12 0.26 -4.14
C SER A 64 23.86 -0.62 -4.11
N TRP A 65 22.93 -0.47 -5.06
CA TRP A 65 21.74 -1.32 -5.14
C TRP A 65 22.06 -2.70 -5.69
N PHE A 66 22.96 -2.79 -6.67
CA PHE A 66 23.48 -4.07 -7.16
C PHE A 66 24.26 -4.80 -6.07
N GLU A 67 25.09 -4.08 -5.30
CA GLU A 67 25.88 -4.65 -4.21
C GLU A 67 25.00 -5.09 -3.02
N SER A 68 24.05 -4.26 -2.61
CA SER A 68 23.19 -4.54 -1.44
C SER A 68 22.01 -5.46 -1.73
N ASN A 69 21.62 -5.58 -3.01
CA ASN A 69 20.45 -6.33 -3.47
C ASN A 69 19.19 -6.05 -2.61
N ASN A 70 18.94 -4.75 -2.36
CA ASN A 70 17.88 -4.32 -1.47
C ASN A 70 16.47 -4.60 -2.04
N ASN A 71 15.44 -4.47 -1.22
CA ASN A 71 14.06 -4.78 -1.62
C ASN A 71 13.55 -3.96 -2.82
N ASN A 72 14.02 -2.72 -3.01
CA ASN A 72 13.62 -1.91 -4.17
C ASN A 72 14.32 -2.39 -5.44
N PHE A 73 15.58 -2.82 -5.35
CA PHE A 73 16.31 -3.45 -6.45
C PHE A 73 15.62 -4.73 -6.93
N LYS A 74 15.26 -5.63 -6.00
CA LYS A 74 14.57 -6.91 -6.31
C LYS A 74 13.22 -6.70 -7.00
N ARG A 75 12.38 -5.81 -6.45
CA ARG A 75 11.08 -5.47 -7.07
C ARG A 75 11.24 -4.89 -8.47
N ARG A 76 12.28 -4.06 -8.66
CA ARG A 76 12.61 -3.53 -9.98
C ARG A 76 13.03 -4.63 -10.95
N GLU A 77 13.83 -5.62 -10.51
CA GLU A 77 14.18 -6.78 -11.34
C GLU A 77 12.95 -7.61 -11.73
N GLU A 78 12.03 -7.84 -10.80
CA GLU A 78 10.78 -8.57 -11.05
C GLU A 78 9.95 -7.91 -12.14
N LEU A 79 9.70 -6.59 -12.01
CA LEU A 79 8.97 -5.82 -13.02
C LEU A 79 9.72 -5.77 -14.36
N PHE A 80 11.03 -5.53 -14.31
CA PHE A 80 11.85 -5.42 -15.52
C PHE A 80 11.86 -6.73 -16.31
N ARG A 81 11.95 -7.87 -15.63
CA ARG A 81 11.86 -9.19 -16.27
C ARG A 81 10.53 -9.36 -17.01
N LYS A 82 9.40 -8.94 -16.42
CA LYS A 82 8.09 -8.99 -17.09
C LYS A 82 8.00 -8.07 -18.31
N LEU A 83 8.71 -6.94 -18.29
CA LEU A 83 8.76 -5.97 -19.39
C LEU A 83 9.85 -6.28 -20.43
N ASN A 84 10.60 -7.38 -20.29
CA ASN A 84 11.80 -7.69 -21.08
C ASN A 84 12.85 -6.56 -21.05
N LEU A 85 12.98 -5.88 -19.90
CA LEU A 85 13.99 -4.86 -19.63
C LEU A 85 15.08 -5.40 -18.70
N LYS A 86 16.20 -4.69 -18.63
CA LYS A 86 17.30 -5.01 -17.71
C LYS A 86 17.78 -3.75 -16.98
N GLN A 87 18.11 -3.91 -15.70
CA GLN A 87 18.75 -2.86 -14.94
C GLN A 87 20.21 -2.75 -15.38
N GLU A 88 20.70 -1.53 -15.55
CA GLU A 88 22.08 -1.22 -15.91
C GLU A 88 22.75 -0.45 -14.78
N ILE A 89 24.04 -0.69 -14.55
CA ILE A 89 24.81 0.09 -13.58
C ILE A 89 24.92 1.54 -14.09
N ARG A 90 24.67 2.48 -13.18
CA ARG A 90 24.92 3.91 -13.36
C ARG A 90 26.40 4.21 -13.16
N ASN A 91 27.08 4.73 -14.20
CA ASN A 91 28.50 5.09 -14.16
C ASN A 91 28.71 6.47 -13.49
N HIS A 92 27.78 7.41 -13.70
CA HIS A 92 27.83 8.75 -13.12
C HIS A 92 26.49 9.18 -12.50
N LEU A 93 26.50 10.01 -11.47
CA LEU A 93 25.29 10.37 -10.69
C LEU A 93 24.11 10.89 -11.53
N ASN A 94 24.39 11.59 -12.63
CA ASN A 94 23.39 12.21 -13.51
C ASN A 94 23.11 11.41 -14.79
N GLU A 95 23.63 10.18 -14.88
CA GLU A 95 23.38 9.31 -16.02
C GLU A 95 22.02 8.62 -15.87
N ASN A 96 21.16 8.84 -16.87
CA ASN A 96 19.85 8.23 -16.99
C ASN A 96 19.72 7.59 -18.38
N LYS A 97 19.03 6.45 -18.44
CA LYS A 97 18.65 5.80 -19.71
C LYS A 97 17.16 5.53 -19.67
N LEU A 98 16.38 6.45 -20.21
CA LEU A 98 14.93 6.40 -20.11
C LEU A 98 14.31 5.54 -21.22
N VAL A 99 13.39 4.66 -20.83
CA VAL A 99 12.42 4.02 -21.72
C VAL A 99 11.08 4.71 -21.50
N HIS A 100 10.54 5.31 -22.55
CA HIS A 100 9.20 5.91 -22.53
C HIS A 100 8.18 4.84 -22.89
N ILE A 101 7.24 4.59 -21.99
CA ILE A 101 6.07 3.75 -22.21
C ILE A 101 4.89 4.69 -22.43
N LYS A 102 4.43 4.76 -23.68
CA LYS A 102 3.39 5.69 -24.14
C LYS A 102 1.98 5.17 -23.81
N PRO A 103 0.96 6.05 -23.82
CA PRO A 103 -0.44 5.64 -23.57
C PRO A 103 -0.98 4.56 -24.52
N ASN A 104 -0.43 4.44 -25.73
CA ASN A 104 -0.82 3.42 -26.71
C ASN A 104 -0.08 2.08 -26.55
N GLU A 105 0.92 1.98 -25.66
CA GLU A 105 1.61 0.72 -25.35
C GLU A 105 0.86 -0.07 -24.27
N TYR A 106 -0.41 -0.35 -24.54
CA TYR A 106 -1.37 -0.94 -23.59
C TYR A 106 -0.87 -2.24 -22.95
N GLU A 107 -0.17 -3.10 -23.69
CA GLU A 107 0.37 -4.35 -23.15
C GLU A 107 1.40 -4.10 -22.05
N LYS A 108 2.33 -3.16 -22.24
CA LYS A 108 3.34 -2.80 -21.23
C LYS A 108 2.69 -2.11 -20.03
N LEU A 109 1.74 -1.22 -20.27
CA LEU A 109 0.98 -0.57 -19.20
C LEU A 109 0.19 -1.58 -18.38
N ASN A 110 -0.45 -2.57 -19.02
CA ASN A 110 -1.15 -3.65 -18.33
C ASN A 110 -0.22 -4.48 -17.47
N ILE A 111 0.98 -4.83 -17.95
CA ILE A 111 2.00 -5.53 -17.14
C ILE A 111 2.37 -4.72 -15.90
N ILE A 112 2.58 -3.41 -16.05
CA ILE A 112 2.92 -2.52 -14.93
C ILE A 112 1.77 -2.46 -13.92
N ASN A 113 0.54 -2.23 -14.41
CA ASN A 113 -0.64 -2.07 -13.58
C ASN A 113 -1.03 -3.37 -12.85
N ASP A 114 -0.86 -4.52 -13.51
CA ASP A 114 -1.03 -5.84 -12.89
C ASP A 114 0.00 -6.09 -11.79
N TYR A 115 1.28 -5.82 -12.07
CA TYR A 115 2.34 -5.94 -11.08
C TYR A 115 2.07 -5.04 -9.86
N LEU A 116 1.65 -3.79 -10.08
CA LEU A 116 1.33 -2.84 -9.01
C LEU A 116 0.15 -3.28 -8.14
N LEU A 117 -0.82 -4.01 -8.69
CA LEU A 117 -1.98 -4.51 -7.96
C LEU A 117 -1.68 -5.80 -7.19
N ASN A 118 -1.02 -6.75 -7.84
CA ASN A 118 -0.98 -8.15 -7.37
C ASN A 118 0.36 -8.54 -6.72
N GLU A 119 1.46 -7.89 -7.09
CA GLU A 119 2.81 -8.30 -6.69
C GLU A 119 3.56 -7.23 -5.88
N TYR A 120 3.25 -5.96 -6.12
CA TYR A 120 3.94 -4.84 -5.49
C TYR A 120 3.61 -4.70 -3.99
N LYS A 121 4.54 -5.12 -3.15
CA LYS A 121 4.41 -5.09 -1.68
C LYS A 121 5.27 -3.99 -1.06
N SER A 122 4.88 -2.73 -1.29
CA SER A 122 5.60 -1.55 -0.81
C SER A 122 4.68 -0.31 -0.77
N THR A 123 5.21 0.86 -0.38
CA THR A 123 4.41 2.08 -0.20
C THR A 123 4.23 2.84 -1.52
N ILE A 124 3.24 3.73 -1.58
CA ILE A 124 2.96 4.59 -2.74
C ILE A 124 4.23 5.35 -3.17
N LYS A 125 4.98 5.90 -2.20
CA LYS A 125 6.20 6.66 -2.50
C LYS A 125 7.26 5.84 -3.24
N ASN A 126 7.35 4.54 -2.92
CA ASN A 126 8.37 3.67 -3.47
C ASN A 126 8.10 3.28 -4.93
N ILE A 127 6.94 3.64 -5.49
CA ILE A 127 6.67 3.52 -6.93
C ILE A 127 7.63 4.41 -7.72
N LYS A 128 8.00 5.58 -7.17
CA LYS A 128 9.07 6.39 -7.77
C LYS A 128 10.36 5.59 -7.85
N SER A 129 10.78 4.94 -6.76
CA SER A 129 11.97 4.08 -6.72
C SER A 129 11.90 2.92 -7.71
N LEU A 130 10.71 2.34 -7.87
CA LEU A 130 10.42 1.27 -8.82
C LEU A 130 10.61 1.72 -10.28
N LEU A 131 10.56 3.02 -10.59
CA LEU A 131 10.78 3.56 -11.94
C LEU A 131 12.13 4.28 -12.10
N SER A 132 12.70 4.86 -11.04
CA SER A 132 13.88 5.73 -11.08
C SER A 132 15.22 5.07 -10.73
N GLY A 133 15.21 3.89 -10.10
CA GLY A 133 16.44 3.26 -9.61
C GLY A 133 17.16 4.05 -8.50
N ASN A 134 16.43 4.90 -7.77
CA ASN A 134 16.92 5.61 -6.59
C ASN A 134 15.81 5.77 -5.53
N ASN A 135 16.19 5.96 -4.26
CA ASN A 135 15.20 6.16 -3.19
C ASN A 135 14.77 7.64 -3.14
N PRO A 136 13.46 7.96 -3.10
CA PRO A 136 13.00 9.30 -2.77
C PRO A 136 13.36 9.61 -1.32
N THR A 137 14.00 10.75 -1.09
CA THR A 137 14.41 11.21 0.24
C THR A 137 14.02 12.66 0.48
N GLY A 138 13.93 13.06 1.74
CA GLY A 138 13.79 14.47 2.12
C GLY A 138 12.38 15.05 2.10
N GLU A 139 11.36 14.30 1.71
CA GLU A 139 9.95 14.76 1.68
C GLU A 139 9.44 15.25 3.04
N LEU A 140 9.85 14.61 4.15
CA LEU A 140 9.51 15.07 5.51
C LEU A 140 10.22 16.38 5.90
N LYS A 141 11.39 16.66 5.31
CA LYS A 141 12.16 17.87 5.56
C LYS A 141 11.73 19.02 4.65
N ASN A 142 11.39 18.69 3.40
CA ASN A 142 10.95 19.58 2.35
C ASN A 142 9.74 18.95 1.64
N PRO A 143 8.52 19.23 2.11
CA PRO A 143 7.31 18.67 1.53
C PRO A 143 7.06 19.10 0.07
N GLN A 144 7.65 20.21 -0.38
CA GLN A 144 7.65 20.62 -1.79
C GLN A 144 8.42 19.65 -2.71
N ASN A 145 9.24 18.76 -2.14
CA ASN A 145 9.98 17.73 -2.88
C ASN A 145 9.21 16.40 -2.92
N ALA A 146 7.90 16.40 -2.65
CA ALA A 146 7.08 15.20 -2.78
C ALA A 146 7.29 14.56 -4.17
N PRO A 147 7.61 13.26 -4.24
CA PRO A 147 7.91 12.61 -5.51
C PRO A 147 6.68 12.40 -6.38
N ILE A 148 5.49 12.34 -5.77
CA ILE A 148 4.19 12.07 -6.40
C ILE A 148 3.20 13.08 -5.80
N ILE A 149 2.45 13.76 -6.66
CA ILE A 149 1.47 14.80 -6.34
C ILE A 149 0.11 14.48 -6.96
N ILE A 150 -0.96 15.08 -6.45
CA ILE A 150 -2.27 15.10 -7.13
C ILE A 150 -2.14 16.05 -8.33
N SER A 151 -2.50 15.58 -9.53
CA SER A 151 -2.45 16.41 -10.74
C SER A 151 -3.36 17.62 -10.60
N GLU A 152 -2.92 18.78 -11.09
CA GLU A 152 -3.67 20.04 -11.10
C GLU A 152 -4.04 20.61 -9.71
N SER A 153 -3.55 20.00 -8.62
CA SER A 153 -3.79 20.54 -7.29
C SER A 153 -2.89 21.73 -6.95
N VAL A 154 -3.52 22.81 -6.49
CA VAL A 154 -2.86 23.99 -5.90
C VAL A 154 -2.78 23.92 -4.37
N ASP A 155 -3.46 22.96 -3.73
CA ASP A 155 -3.44 22.81 -2.28
C ASP A 155 -2.19 22.04 -1.85
N ILE A 156 -1.35 22.67 -1.03
CA ILE A 156 -0.09 22.10 -0.58
C ILE A 156 -0.30 20.82 0.26
N SER A 157 -1.48 20.64 0.87
CA SER A 157 -1.87 19.42 1.59
C SER A 157 -2.08 18.23 0.66
N GLU A 158 -2.48 18.49 -0.59
CA GLU A 158 -2.70 17.51 -1.65
C GLU A 158 -1.36 17.13 -2.34
N GLN A 159 -0.33 17.98 -2.23
CA GLN A 159 1.01 17.66 -2.74
C GLN A 159 1.76 16.58 -1.93
N ASN A 160 1.40 16.35 -0.66
CA ASN A 160 2.04 15.34 0.21
C ASN A 160 1.09 14.20 0.61
N PHE A 161 0.05 13.97 -0.20
CA PHE A 161 -0.96 12.94 0.07
C PHE A 161 -0.34 11.55 0.30
N SER A 162 0.79 11.25 -0.34
CA SER A 162 1.49 9.96 -0.20
C SER A 162 1.96 9.69 1.23
N ILE A 163 2.49 10.71 1.92
CA ILE A 163 2.90 10.64 3.33
C ILE A 163 1.67 10.49 4.23
N PHE A 164 0.61 11.25 3.94
CA PHE A 164 -0.66 11.17 4.66
C PHE A 164 -1.24 9.76 4.56
N PHE A 165 -1.31 9.19 3.35
CA PHE A 165 -1.89 7.88 3.09
C PHE A 165 -1.07 6.75 3.70
N GLU A 166 0.26 6.85 3.65
CA GLU A 166 1.15 5.86 4.27
C GLU A 166 0.97 5.80 5.80
N ASN A 167 0.66 6.94 6.43
CA ASN A 167 0.56 7.02 7.89
C ASN A 167 -0.89 7.05 8.41
N TYR A 168 -1.88 7.20 7.55
CA TYR A 168 -3.31 7.20 7.87
C TYR A 168 -4.05 6.03 7.20
N SER A 169 -3.47 4.83 7.30
CA SER A 169 -4.00 3.61 6.68
C SER A 169 -3.84 2.38 7.58
N PHE A 170 -4.67 1.36 7.32
CA PHE A 170 -4.60 0.06 8.01
C PHE A 170 -3.49 -0.87 7.47
N PHE A 171 -2.91 -0.57 6.32
CA PHE A 171 -2.04 -1.51 5.60
C PHE A 171 -0.56 -1.45 5.98
N LYS A 172 -0.17 -0.67 7.00
CA LYS A 172 1.23 -0.53 7.44
C LYS A 172 1.82 -1.80 8.08
N GLU A 173 0.98 -2.74 8.53
CA GLU A 173 1.40 -3.86 9.37
C GLU A 173 1.34 -5.27 8.76
N ASN A 174 0.75 -5.49 7.57
CA ASN A 174 0.75 -6.82 6.95
C ASN A 174 0.99 -6.80 5.43
N LYS A 175 1.39 -7.96 4.90
CA LYS A 175 1.34 -8.33 3.47
C LYS A 175 -0.13 -8.37 3.02
N TYR A 176 -0.79 -7.20 2.92
CA TYR A 176 -2.18 -7.14 2.49
C TYR A 176 -2.27 -7.35 0.98
N ASP A 177 -3.16 -8.26 0.61
CA ASP A 177 -3.64 -8.41 -0.75
C ASP A 177 -4.82 -7.45 -0.93
N PHE A 178 -4.65 -6.42 -1.76
CA PHE A 178 -5.72 -5.47 -2.03
C PHE A 178 -6.68 -5.95 -3.12
N SER A 179 -6.32 -6.99 -3.88
CA SER A 179 -7.09 -7.45 -5.04
C SER A 179 -8.57 -7.71 -4.67
N ILE A 180 -8.83 -8.29 -3.50
CA ILE A 180 -10.19 -8.56 -2.99
C ILE A 180 -11.09 -7.32 -2.99
N TYR A 181 -10.56 -6.13 -2.67
CA TYR A 181 -11.34 -4.90 -2.63
C TYR A 181 -11.64 -4.34 -4.02
N PHE A 182 -10.86 -4.76 -5.03
CA PHE A 182 -10.97 -4.32 -6.42
C PHE A 182 -11.63 -5.38 -7.32
N GLU A 183 -12.06 -6.51 -6.76
CA GLU A 183 -12.93 -7.46 -7.46
C GLU A 183 -14.26 -6.77 -7.84
N PRO A 184 -14.79 -6.99 -9.06
CA PRO A 184 -15.99 -6.29 -9.53
C PRO A 184 -17.19 -6.39 -8.59
N SER A 185 -17.40 -7.56 -7.97
CA SER A 185 -18.47 -7.84 -7.01
C SER A 185 -18.39 -6.95 -5.76
N ASN A 186 -17.19 -6.60 -5.30
CA ASN A 186 -16.99 -5.74 -4.14
C ASN A 186 -16.92 -4.27 -4.57
N PHE A 187 -16.11 -3.97 -5.59
CA PHE A 187 -15.79 -2.61 -5.99
C PHE A 187 -16.97 -1.83 -6.59
N ASN A 188 -17.83 -2.50 -7.36
CA ASN A 188 -18.98 -1.85 -8.01
C ASN A 188 -20.06 -1.46 -7.00
N ASN A 189 -20.12 -2.15 -5.85
CA ASN A 189 -21.06 -1.85 -4.77
C ASN A 189 -20.60 -0.68 -3.88
N LEU A 190 -19.36 -0.21 -4.02
CA LEU A 190 -18.85 0.93 -3.27
C LEU A 190 -19.36 2.25 -3.88
N GLU A 191 -20.01 3.06 -3.05
CA GLU A 191 -20.38 4.43 -3.39
C GLU A 191 -19.13 5.31 -3.54
N THR A 192 -19.12 6.15 -4.58
CA THR A 192 -18.06 7.14 -4.80
C THR A 192 -18.32 8.39 -3.98
N LEU A 193 -17.40 8.75 -3.09
CA LEU A 193 -17.45 10.00 -2.31
C LEU A 193 -16.12 10.75 -2.40
N ASN A 194 -16.18 12.08 -2.49
CA ASN A 194 -14.97 12.90 -2.56
C ASN A 194 -14.25 12.94 -1.21
N TYR A 195 -13.20 12.13 -1.08
CA TYR A 195 -12.41 11.99 0.14
C TYR A 195 -11.77 13.30 0.58
N ILE A 196 -11.30 14.13 -0.36
CA ILE A 196 -10.65 15.41 -0.07
C ILE A 196 -11.65 16.41 0.52
N ASN A 197 -12.87 16.48 -0.03
CA ASN A 197 -13.93 17.32 0.53
C ASN A 197 -14.32 16.84 1.93
N LEU A 198 -14.47 15.52 2.13
CA LEU A 198 -14.78 14.95 3.44
C LEU A 198 -13.70 15.27 4.49
N LEU A 199 -12.42 15.27 4.11
CA LEU A 199 -11.32 15.71 4.99
C LEU A 199 -11.46 17.19 5.38
N LYS A 200 -11.83 18.06 4.44
CA LYS A 200 -12.00 19.51 4.67
C LYS A 200 -13.23 19.80 5.55
N GLU A 201 -14.29 19.02 5.41
CA GLU A 201 -15.59 19.24 6.07
C GLU A 201 -15.78 18.45 7.37
N THR A 202 -14.92 17.46 7.65
CA THR A 202 -15.08 16.56 8.81
C THR A 202 -15.19 17.35 10.11
N GLN A 203 -16.16 17.03 10.96
CA GLN A 203 -16.25 17.61 12.32
C GLN A 203 -15.36 16.89 13.34
N ASN A 204 -14.63 15.85 12.91
CA ASN A 204 -13.74 15.10 13.78
C ASN A 204 -12.50 15.96 14.14
N THR A 205 -12.48 16.48 15.35
CA THR A 205 -11.41 17.37 15.86
C THR A 205 -10.02 16.75 15.77
N ARG A 206 -9.91 15.43 15.89
CA ARG A 206 -8.64 14.71 15.74
C ARG A 206 -8.12 14.78 14.30
N ILE A 207 -9.00 14.58 13.33
CA ILE A 207 -8.66 14.66 11.89
C ILE A 207 -8.36 16.11 11.51
N LYS A 208 -9.15 17.09 11.99
CA LYS A 208 -8.86 18.51 11.79
C LYS A 208 -7.46 18.90 12.30
N ASN A 209 -7.10 18.47 13.52
CA ASN A 209 -5.79 18.73 14.09
C ASN A 209 -4.66 18.08 13.27
N LEU A 210 -4.90 16.87 12.77
CA LEU A 210 -3.95 16.17 11.91
C LEU A 210 -3.68 16.93 10.61
N ILE A 211 -4.75 17.33 9.90
CA ILE A 211 -4.65 18.13 8.67
C ILE A 211 -3.90 19.44 8.96
N LYS A 212 -4.27 20.15 10.02
CA LYS A 212 -3.56 21.37 10.45
C LYS A 212 -2.06 21.13 10.66
N ASN A 213 -1.70 20.03 11.31
CA ASN A 213 -0.30 19.71 11.58
C ASN A 213 0.47 19.35 10.31
N ILE A 214 -0.15 18.63 9.37
CA ILE A 214 0.42 18.44 8.03
C ILE A 214 0.64 19.78 7.36
N THR A 215 -0.37 20.67 7.35
CA THR A 215 -0.24 22.01 6.78
C THR A 215 0.90 22.80 7.43
N LEU A 216 1.11 22.66 8.74
CA LEU A 216 2.23 23.29 9.45
C LEU A 216 3.61 22.74 9.03
N LEU A 217 3.74 21.45 8.68
CA LEU A 217 5.01 20.91 8.13
C LEU A 217 5.40 21.55 6.81
N LEU A 218 4.40 21.94 6.03
CA LEU A 218 4.60 22.60 4.74
C LEU A 218 5.22 23.99 4.93
N ILE A 219 5.01 24.59 6.10
CA ILE A 219 5.46 25.94 6.47
C ILE A 219 6.75 25.91 7.31
N LYS A 220 6.89 24.98 8.27
CA LYS A 220 8.01 24.92 9.24
C LYS A 220 8.91 23.69 9.02
N LYS A 221 10.18 23.96 8.68
CA LYS A 221 11.15 22.99 8.15
C LYS A 221 12.05 22.35 9.22
N THR A 222 11.54 21.46 10.08
CA THR A 222 12.43 20.65 10.95
C THR A 222 12.07 19.17 10.98
N ASN A 223 13.10 18.31 11.01
CA ASN A 223 12.93 16.84 11.08
C ASN A 223 12.15 16.39 12.32
N ASP A 224 12.31 17.10 13.45
CA ASP A 224 11.65 16.74 14.71
C ASP A 224 10.15 17.02 14.67
N MET A 225 9.73 18.08 13.97
CA MET A 225 8.32 18.35 13.73
C MET A 225 7.69 17.25 12.87
N GLY A 226 8.37 16.81 11.80
CA GLY A 226 7.92 15.69 10.96
C GLY A 226 7.76 14.39 11.76
N LYS A 227 8.74 14.05 12.60
CA LYS A 227 8.66 12.89 13.51
C LYS A 227 7.51 13.01 14.52
N SER A 228 7.29 14.20 15.08
CA SER A 228 6.19 14.43 16.04
C SER A 228 4.83 14.18 15.39
N ILE A 229 4.64 14.64 14.17
CA ILE A 229 3.38 14.49 13.44
C ILE A 229 3.13 13.04 13.06
N ILE A 230 4.16 12.30 12.61
CA ILE A 230 4.07 10.84 12.42
C ILE A 230 3.65 10.13 13.71
N LYS A 231 4.15 10.55 14.88
CA LYS A 231 3.70 9.99 16.16
C LYS A 231 2.22 10.29 16.43
N GLU A 232 1.74 11.47 16.06
CA GLU A 232 0.32 11.80 16.19
C GLU A 232 -0.56 10.96 15.27
N PHE A 233 -0.17 10.73 14.01
CA PHE A 233 -0.85 9.79 13.11
C PHE A 233 -1.06 8.43 13.78
N HIS A 234 -0.01 7.87 14.37
CA HIS A 234 -0.07 6.57 15.03
C HIS A 234 -0.96 6.58 16.29
N LYS A 235 -0.97 7.68 17.05
CA LYS A 235 -1.89 7.85 18.19
C LYS A 235 -3.35 7.88 17.74
N LEU A 236 -3.63 8.55 16.62
CA LEU A 236 -4.99 8.72 16.10
C LEU A 236 -5.59 7.44 15.54
N LEU A 237 -4.81 6.67 14.79
CA LEU A 237 -5.24 5.36 14.31
C LEU A 237 -5.40 4.34 15.45
N ASN A 238 -4.84 4.64 16.63
CA ASN A 238 -4.90 3.78 17.81
C ASN A 238 -4.46 2.34 17.48
N LEU A 239 -3.60 2.16 16.47
CA LEU A 239 -3.16 0.84 15.99
C LEU A 239 -2.67 -0.04 17.14
N PRO A 240 -1.89 0.46 18.13
CA PRO A 240 -1.51 -0.35 19.28
C PRO A 240 -2.72 -0.84 20.11
N LYS A 241 -3.75 0.00 20.28
CA LYS A 241 -4.98 -0.37 21.01
C LYS A 241 -5.85 -1.33 20.20
N ILE A 242 -5.98 -1.12 18.89
CA ILE A 242 -6.70 -2.02 17.98
C ILE A 242 -6.01 -3.38 17.92
N ASN A 243 -4.68 -3.42 17.79
CA ASN A 243 -3.90 -4.64 17.80
C ASN A 243 -3.97 -5.35 19.15
N LYS A 244 -3.91 -4.61 20.25
CA LYS A 244 -4.10 -5.16 21.60
C LYS A 244 -5.50 -5.77 21.73
N LEU A 245 -6.55 -5.08 21.29
CA LEU A 245 -7.93 -5.61 21.27
C LEU A 245 -8.06 -6.86 20.39
N ILE A 246 -7.41 -6.90 19.22
CA ILE A 246 -7.41 -8.06 18.33
C ILE A 246 -6.67 -9.22 18.99
N GLN A 247 -5.53 -8.97 19.64
CA GLN A 247 -4.74 -9.97 20.35
C GLN A 247 -5.53 -10.52 21.56
N GLU A 248 -6.18 -9.65 22.33
CA GLU A 248 -7.07 -10.03 23.44
C GLU A 248 -8.24 -10.87 22.95
N ARG A 249 -8.89 -10.49 21.84
CA ARG A 249 -9.97 -11.29 21.23
C ARG A 249 -9.49 -12.64 20.71
N ARG A 250 -8.31 -12.70 20.06
CA ARG A 250 -7.69 -13.96 19.63
C ARG A 250 -7.39 -14.84 20.84
N HIS A 251 -6.79 -14.28 21.88
CA HIS A 251 -6.48 -15.00 23.11
C HIS A 251 -7.75 -15.52 23.81
N LYS A 252 -8.82 -14.71 23.87
CA LYS A 252 -10.13 -15.11 24.40
C LYS A 252 -10.77 -16.21 23.55
N TYR A 253 -10.73 -16.10 22.22
CA TYR A 253 -11.21 -17.14 21.31
C TYR A 253 -10.46 -18.46 21.50
N PHE A 254 -9.12 -18.44 21.57
CA PHE A 254 -8.32 -19.64 21.84
C PHE A 254 -8.54 -20.22 23.24
N LYS A 255 -8.75 -19.38 24.26
CA LYS A 255 -9.14 -19.84 25.60
C LYS A 255 -10.52 -20.48 25.62
N ASN A 256 -11.46 -19.92 24.87
CA ASN A 256 -12.83 -20.41 24.82
C ASN A 256 -12.98 -21.68 23.94
N ILE A 257 -12.19 -21.85 22.87
CA ILE A 257 -12.14 -23.12 22.13
C ILE A 257 -11.62 -24.26 23.01
N LYS A 258 -10.66 -24.00 23.89
CA LYS A 258 -10.20 -25.00 24.87
C LYS A 258 -11.24 -25.31 25.95
N LEU A 259 -12.32 -24.54 26.06
CA LEU A 259 -13.42 -24.77 26.99
C LEU A 259 -14.66 -25.39 26.29
N ASP A 260 -14.81 -25.20 24.99
CA ASP A 260 -15.86 -25.81 24.15
C ASP A 260 -15.40 -27.12 23.47
N GLU A 261 -14.75 -28.03 24.22
CA GLU A 261 -14.62 -29.45 23.83
C GLU A 261 -15.94 -30.23 24.01
N HIS A 262 -17.08 -29.56 23.85
CA HIS A 262 -18.40 -30.17 23.92
C HIS A 262 -19.23 -29.85 22.67
N PHE A 263 -19.42 -30.92 21.87
CA PHE A 263 -20.51 -31.15 20.92
C PHE A 263 -20.52 -30.39 19.58
N VAL A 264 -19.78 -30.91 18.59
CA VAL A 264 -20.23 -30.86 17.18
C VAL A 264 -20.31 -32.26 16.53
N PHE A 265 -19.83 -33.32 17.19
CA PHE A 265 -19.86 -34.70 16.66
C PHE A 265 -20.36 -35.75 17.66
N GLU A 266 -21.40 -35.44 18.43
CA GLU A 266 -22.17 -36.49 19.10
C GLU A 266 -23.62 -36.41 18.64
N THR A 267 -23.97 -37.19 17.61
CA THR A 267 -25.05 -38.21 17.66
C THR A 267 -25.46 -38.71 16.27
N ILE A 268 -24.58 -39.46 15.56
CA ILE A 268 -24.98 -40.66 14.81
C ILE A 268 -23.76 -41.60 14.86
N TYR A 269 -23.94 -42.86 15.27
CA TYR A 269 -22.92 -43.90 15.53
C TYR A 269 -22.36 -43.99 16.96
N LYS A 270 -23.25 -44.28 17.92
CA LYS A 270 -22.89 -45.17 19.03
C LYS A 270 -23.08 -46.63 18.58
N LYS A 271 -22.01 -47.42 18.76
CA LYS A 271 -21.90 -48.90 18.70
C LYS A 271 -21.80 -49.56 17.32
N THR A 272 -20.59 -49.62 16.80
CA THR A 272 -19.74 -50.83 16.78
C THR A 272 -18.32 -50.41 16.41
N THR A 273 -17.39 -50.58 17.32
CA THR A 273 -15.96 -50.39 17.08
C THR A 273 -15.44 -51.52 16.18
N GLU A 274 -15.17 -51.23 14.92
CA GLU A 274 -14.08 -51.93 14.23
C GLU A 274 -12.85 -51.04 14.26
N ARG A 275 -11.83 -51.51 14.99
CA ARG A 275 -10.51 -50.89 15.04
C ARG A 275 -9.90 -51.05 13.65
N ALA A 276 -9.77 -49.95 12.90
CA ALA A 276 -8.80 -49.90 11.81
C ALA A 276 -7.40 -50.05 12.42
N HIS A 277 -6.90 -51.28 12.45
CA HIS A 277 -5.54 -51.56 12.89
C HIS A 277 -4.58 -51.08 11.81
N ILE A 278 -3.90 -49.96 12.05
CA ILE A 278 -2.69 -49.63 11.31
C ILE A 278 -1.64 -50.66 11.74
N TYR A 279 -1.31 -51.59 10.84
CA TYR A 279 -0.32 -52.61 11.13
C TYR A 279 1.08 -51.97 11.23
N PRO A 280 1.87 -52.30 12.27
CA PRO A 280 3.25 -51.83 12.35
C PRO A 280 4.09 -52.44 11.21
N VAL A 281 4.90 -51.60 10.57
CA VAL A 281 5.75 -51.91 9.40
C VAL A 281 6.68 -53.12 9.63
N SER A 282 7.02 -53.44 10.89
CA SER A 282 7.78 -54.63 11.25
C SER A 282 7.09 -55.97 10.94
N ARG A 283 5.80 -55.96 10.57
CA ARG A 283 5.01 -57.13 10.16
C ARG A 283 4.79 -57.23 8.65
N ILE A 284 5.32 -56.31 7.86
CA ILE A 284 5.32 -56.40 6.40
C ILE A 284 6.65 -57.04 6.00
N LYS A 285 6.66 -58.37 5.88
CA LYS A 285 7.71 -59.11 5.15
C LYS A 285 7.04 -59.87 4.03
N GLU A 286 7.37 -59.50 2.80
CA GLU A 286 8.06 -60.33 1.82
C GLU A 286 9.05 -59.45 1.05
#